data_AF-A0A365CW16-F1
#
_entry.id   AF-A0A365CW16-F1
#
_cell.length_a   1.000
_cell.length_b   1.000
_cell.length_c   1.000
_cell.angle_alpha   90.00
_cell.angle_beta   90.00
_cell.angle_gamma   90.00
#
_symmetry.space_group_name_H-M   'P 1'
#
loop_
_entity.id
_entity.type
_entity.pdbx_description
1 polymer ?
#
loop_
_entity_poly.entity_id
_entity_poly.type
_entity_poly.pdbx_seq_one_letter_code
_entity_poly.pdbx_strand_id
1 'polypeptide(L)' 'MKHVYEPDVSVTMRDGVALSTNIWRPADGAAPTLLLRGPYGKDATYAGGGP' A
#
# COMPACT_ATOMS: atom_id res chain seq x y z
N MET A 1 -1.56 -3.44 17.68
CA MET A 1 -0.81 -2.28 17.17
C MET A 1 -1.78 -1.41 16.36
N LYS A 2 -1.84 -0.10 16.60
CA LYS A 2 -2.76 0.80 15.90
C LYS A 2 -2.14 1.24 14.57
N HIS A 3 -2.90 1.20 13.49
CA HIS A 3 -2.47 1.65 12.16
C HIS A 3 -3.47 2.67 11.61
N VAL A 4 -3.03 3.44 10.62
CA VAL A 4 -3.86 4.32 9.80
C VAL A 4 -3.96 3.68 8.41
N TYR A 5 -5.16 3.72 7.84
CA TYR A 5 -5.45 3.25 6.49
C TYR A 5 -5.78 4.44 5.61
N GLU A 6 -5.02 4.61 4.52
CA GLU A 6 -5.19 5.67 3.54
C GLU A 6 -5.42 5.03 2.17
N PRO A 7 -6.69 4.90 1.72
CA PRO A 7 -7.00 4.31 0.43
C PRO A 7 -6.73 5.30 -0.72
N ASP A 8 -6.45 4.74 -1.89
CA ASP A 8 -6.40 5.48 -3.17
C ASP A 8 -5.45 6.68 -3.19
N VAL A 9 -4.33 6.59 -2.46
CA VAL A 9 -3.26 7.59 -2.50
C VAL A 9 -2.67 7.61 -3.90
N SER A 10 -2.73 8.78 -4.54
CA SER A 10 -2.18 9.00 -5.89
C SER A 10 -0.68 9.19 -5.82
N VAL A 11 0.07 8.30 -6.47
CA VAL A 11 1.54 8.39 -6.57
C VAL A 11 1.92 8.67 -8.02
N THR A 12 2.41 9.87 -8.30
CA THR A 12 2.85 10.28 -9.64
C THR A 12 4.23 9.70 -9.97
N MET A 13 4.31 8.95 -11.06
CA MET A 13 5.55 8.40 -11.59
C MET A 13 6.32 9.46 -12.39
N ARG A 14 7.57 9.14 -12.77
CA ARG A 14 8.44 10.04 -13.53
C ARG A 14 7.90 10.47 -14.91
N ASP A 15 6.97 9.70 -15.47
CA ASP A 15 6.31 9.96 -16.75
C ASP A 15 4.98 10.72 -16.60
N GLY A 16 4.63 11.11 -15.38
CA GLY A 16 3.39 11.81 -15.05
C GLY A 16 2.18 10.88 -14.84
N VAL A 17 2.30 9.57 -15.03
CA VAL A 17 1.20 8.63 -14.77
C VAL A 17 0.99 8.48 -13.26
N ALA A 18 -0.26 8.51 -12.82
CA ALA A 18 -0.64 8.31 -11.43
C ALA A 18 -1.00 6.84 -11.15
N LEU A 19 -0.36 6.23 -10.15
CA LEU A 19 -0.72 4.92 -9.62
C LEU A 19 -1.56 5.10 -8.35
N SER A 20 -2.70 4.42 -8.26
CA SER A 20 -3.51 4.38 -7.03
C SER A 20 -2.94 3.35 -6.05
N THR A 21 -2.65 3.77 -4.82
CA THR A 21 -1.99 2.96 -3.78
C THR A 21 -2.76 3.03 -2.47
N ASN A 22 -2.97 1.88 -1.85
CA ASN A 22 -3.46 1.81 -0.47
C ASN A 22 -2.27 1.80 0.49
N ILE A 23 -2.30 2.62 1.53
CA ILE A 23 -1.25 2.70 2.54
C ILE A 23 -1.78 2.26 3.90
N TRP A 24 -1.12 1.26 4.49
CA TRP A 24 -1.23 0.94 5.91
C TRP A 24 0.06 1.36 6.58
N ARG A 25 -0.02 2.31 7.50
CA ARG A 25 1.14 2.79 8.26
C ARG A 25 0.88 2.76 9.77
N PRO A 26 1.92 2.63 10.60
CA PRO A 26 1.77 2.85 12.04
C PRO A 26 1.12 4.20 12.33
N ALA A 27 0.26 4.24 13.35
CA ALA A 27 -0.36 5.50 13.76
C ALA A 27 0.69 6.54 14.18
N ASP A 28 1.76 6.08 14.84
CA ASP A 28 2.85 6.89 15.36
C ASP A 28 4.22 6.27 15.03
N GLY A 29 5.22 7.13 14.83
CA GLY A 29 6.61 6.71 14.57
C GLY A 29 6.89 6.23 13.14
N ALA A 30 8.13 5.84 12.89
CA ALA A 30 8.59 5.29 11.61
C ALA A 30 8.83 3.78 11.72
N ALA A 31 8.53 3.04 10.66
CA ALA A 31 8.75 1.60 10.57
C ALA A 31 9.21 1.22 9.15
N PRO A 32 9.88 0.06 8.98
CA PRO A 32 10.15 -0.48 7.65
C PRO A 32 8.88 -0.67 6.82
N THR A 33 8.98 -0.48 5.51
CA THR A 33 7.84 -0.58 4.58
C THR A 33 7.91 -1.89 3.79
N LEU A 34 6.78 -2.59 3.73
CA LEU A 34 6.54 -3.65 2.76
C LEU A 34 5.79 -3.06 1.56
N LEU A 35 6.24 -3.37 0.35
CA LEU A 35 5.63 -2.90 -0.89
C LEU A 35 5.11 -4.09 -1.69
N LEU A 36 3.83 -4.01 -2.05
CA LEU A 36 3.20 -4.95 -2.97
C LEU A 36 2.71 -4.21 -4.21
N ARG A 37 2.99 -4.79 -5.38
CA ARG A 37 2.56 -4.25 -6.68
C ARG A 37 1.98 -5.40 -7.48
N GLY A 38 0.71 -5.28 -7.84
CA GLY A 38 0.00 -6.31 -8.59
C GLY A 38 -0.97 -5.69 -9.60
N PRO A 39 -1.19 -6.34 -10.77
CA PRO A 39 -2.16 -5.88 -11.75
C PRO A 39 -3.60 -6.29 -11.41
N TYR A 40 -3.80 -7.10 -10.37
CA TYR A 40 -5.07 -7.78 -10.08
C TYR A 40 -5.87 -7.12 -8.95
N GLY A 41 -5.90 -5.79 -8.94
CA GLY A 41 -6.59 -5.00 -7.92
C GLY A 41 -5.76 -4.87 -6.62
N LYS A 42 -5.67 -3.64 -6.11
CA LYS A 42 -5.00 -3.34 -4.84
C LYS A 42 -5.81 -3.74 -3.60
N ASP A 43 -7.11 -3.96 -3.80
CA ASP A 43 -8.07 -4.35 -2.76
C ASP A 43 -8.30 -5.87 -2.73
N ALA A 44 -7.70 -6.62 -3.67
CA ALA A 44 -7.73 -8.07 -3.62
C ALA A 44 -6.98 -8.56 -2.38
N THR A 45 -7.58 -9.52 -1.66
CA THR A 45 -6.93 -10.14 -0.51
C THR A 45 -5.69 -10.89 -0.96
N TYR A 46 -4.52 -10.30 -0.75
CA TYR A 46 -3.25 -11.00 -0.87
C TYR A 46 -3.07 -11.85 0.39
N ALA A 47 -3.58 -13.08 0.37
CA ALA A 47 -3.28 -14.09 1.38
C ALA A 47 -1.82 -14.54 1.24
N GLY A 48 -0.89 -13.65 1.58
CA GLY A 48 0.55 -13.92 1.63
C GLY A 48 0.94 -14.45 3.00
N GLY A 49 0.36 -15.58 3.40
CA GLY A 49 0.79 -16.35 4.55
C GLY A 49 1.00 -17.79 4.11
N GLY A 50 2.26 -18.20 3.93
CA GLY A 50 2.59 -19.62 3.94
C GLY A 50 2.22 -20.24 5.30
N PRO A 51 2.16 -21.57 5.41
CA PRO A 51 1.78 -22.27 6.63
C PRO A 51 2.56 -21.81 7.87
#